data_AF-A2FJY6-F1
#
_entry.id   AF-A2FJY6-F1
#
_cell.length_a   1.000
_cell.length_b   1.000
_cell.length_c   1.000
_cell.angle_alpha   90.00
_cell.angle_beta   90.00
_cell.angle_gamma   90.00
#
_symmetry.space_group_name_H-M   'P 1'
#
loop_
_entity.id
_entity.type
_entity.pdbx_description
1 polymer ?
#
loop_
_entity_poly.entity_id
_entity_poly.type
_entity_poly.pdbx_seq_one_letter_code
_entity_poly.pdbx_strand_id
1 'polypeptide(L)'
;MDKDCLRVIVCSHNNDMLEFVLERNFFTYKDFDRDNVKLTAIYESIIKYQNLKAVFLLFEKAKDFILPWCAAFLQTIDILKNQKITNKLDFKDRNILHYACMSQNSDIVKFLFKDGHSLG
;
A
#
# COMPACT_ATOMS: atom_id res chain seq x y z
N MET A 1 15.96 -7.07 -14.66
CA MET A 1 14.58 -7.32 -14.21
C MET A 1 13.77 -6.08 -14.49
N ASP A 2 12.54 -6.25 -15.00
CA ASP A 2 11.62 -5.14 -15.27
C ASP A 2 10.43 -5.16 -14.29
N LYS A 3 9.55 -4.16 -14.41
CA LYS A 3 8.38 -4.01 -13.53
C LYS A 3 7.35 -5.12 -13.71
N ASP A 4 7.33 -5.82 -14.83
CA ASP A 4 6.46 -6.99 -15.04
C ASP A 4 6.94 -8.16 -14.18
N CYS A 5 8.26 -8.37 -14.08
CA CYS A 5 8.82 -9.33 -13.13
C CYS A 5 8.43 -9.00 -11.68
N LEU A 6 8.54 -7.73 -11.26
CA LEU A 6 8.11 -7.30 -9.92
C LEU A 6 6.62 -7.55 -9.68
N ARG A 7 5.78 -7.31 -10.69
CA ARG A 7 4.34 -7.59 -10.62
C ARG A 7 4.09 -9.08 -10.42
N VAL A 8 4.76 -9.96 -11.15
CA VAL A 8 4.61 -11.42 -10.98
C VAL A 8 5.04 -11.85 -9.58
N ILE A 9 6.15 -11.31 -9.06
CA ILE A 9 6.62 -11.60 -7.68
C ILE A 9 5.52 -11.25 -6.66
N VAL A 10 4.93 -10.05 -6.78
CA VAL A 10 3.85 -9.59 -5.90
C VAL A 10 2.60 -10.46 -6.03
N CYS A 11 2.12 -10.71 -7.26
CA CYS A 11 0.91 -11.46 -7.53
C CYS A 11 1.01 -12.94 -7.12
N SER A 12 2.22 -13.50 -7.15
CA SER A 12 2.48 -14.89 -6.75
C SER A 12 2.76 -15.07 -5.26
N HIS A 13 2.76 -13.98 -4.46
CA HIS A 13 3.12 -14.00 -3.05
C HIS A 13 4.53 -14.59 -2.79
N ASN A 14 5.45 -14.43 -3.75
CA ASN A 14 6.82 -14.89 -3.61
C ASN A 14 7.61 -13.90 -2.74
N ASN A 15 7.36 -13.95 -1.43
CA ASN A 15 7.88 -12.99 -0.47
C ASN A 15 9.40 -13.09 -0.31
N ASP A 16 9.97 -14.29 -0.44
CA ASP A 16 11.43 -14.50 -0.39
C ASP A 16 12.11 -13.78 -1.56
N MET A 17 11.55 -13.92 -2.76
CA MET A 17 12.06 -13.17 -3.91
C MET A 17 11.80 -11.68 -3.75
N LEU A 18 10.64 -11.27 -3.23
CA LEU A 18 10.34 -9.86 -2.96
C LEU A 18 11.35 -9.23 -2.01
N GLU A 19 11.69 -9.92 -0.92
CA GLU A 19 12.70 -9.48 0.04
C GLU A 19 14.07 -9.40 -0.63
N PHE A 20 14.49 -10.46 -1.32
CA PHE A 20 15.76 -10.49 -2.07
C PHE A 20 15.91 -9.30 -3.03
N VAL A 21 14.88 -8.99 -3.83
CA VAL A 21 14.97 -7.92 -4.83
C VAL A 21 14.99 -6.52 -4.21
N LEU A 22 14.34 -6.36 -3.05
CA LEU A 22 14.35 -5.11 -2.30
C LEU A 22 15.67 -4.91 -1.51
N GLU A 23 16.24 -5.97 -0.94
CA GLU A 23 17.51 -5.92 -0.22
C GLU A 23 18.69 -5.61 -1.14
N ARG A 24 18.67 -6.19 -2.35
CA ARG A 24 19.70 -5.96 -3.37
C ARG A 24 19.50 -4.65 -4.14
N ASN A 25 18.48 -3.86 -3.79
CA ASN A 25 18.10 -2.62 -4.47
C ASN A 25 17.88 -2.80 -5.98
N PHE A 26 17.42 -3.99 -6.42
CA PHE A 26 16.95 -4.17 -7.80
C PHE A 26 15.67 -3.36 -8.05
N PHE A 27 14.86 -3.19 -7.00
CA PHE A 27 13.72 -2.30 -6.96
C PHE A 27 13.71 -1.50 -5.66
N THR A 28 13.06 -0.35 -5.72
CA THR A 28 12.79 0.54 -4.59
C THR A 28 11.28 0.67 -4.39
N TYR A 29 10.85 1.29 -3.29
CA TYR A 29 9.41 1.55 -3.06
C TYR A 29 8.76 2.37 -4.20
N LYS A 30 9.53 3.21 -4.90
CA LYS A 30 9.04 4.02 -6.02
C LYS A 30 8.62 3.17 -7.21
N ASP A 31 9.23 2.00 -7.38
CA ASP A 31 8.89 1.08 -8.46
C ASP A 31 7.50 0.48 -8.30
N PHE A 32 6.93 0.54 -7.09
CA PHE A 32 5.58 0.08 -6.81
C PHE A 32 4.51 1.09 -7.21
N ASP A 33 4.90 2.36 -7.32
CA ASP A 33 4.01 3.41 -7.79
C ASP A 33 3.82 3.31 -9.30
N ARG A 34 2.86 4.09 -9.80
CA ARG A 34 2.61 4.23 -11.22
C ARG A 34 3.74 4.99 -11.91
N ASP A 35 4.17 4.48 -13.07
CA ASP A 35 4.90 5.30 -14.05
C ASP A 35 3.94 6.09 -14.92
N ASN A 36 4.41 7.18 -15.55
CA ASN A 36 3.66 8.04 -16.50
C ASN A 36 2.96 7.31 -17.67
N VAL A 37 3.06 5.98 -17.75
CA VAL A 37 2.43 5.10 -18.73
C VAL A 37 1.02 4.66 -18.26
N LYS A 38 0.19 4.19 -19.19
CA LYS A 38 -1.18 3.69 -18.94
C LYS A 38 -1.29 2.45 -18.05
N LEU A 39 -0.20 1.92 -17.49
CA LEU A 39 -0.22 0.71 -16.67
C LEU A 39 -0.72 1.00 -15.24
N THR A 40 -1.47 0.05 -14.70
CA THR A 40 -1.86 -0.07 -13.28
C THR A 40 -0.61 -0.06 -12.39
N ALA A 41 -0.63 0.66 -11.27
CA ALA A 41 0.50 0.65 -10.32
C ALA A 41 0.66 -0.74 -9.68
N ILE A 42 1.88 -1.10 -9.27
CA ILE A 42 2.13 -2.44 -8.70
C ILE A 42 1.50 -2.56 -7.31
N TYR A 43 1.42 -1.49 -6.52
CA TYR A 43 0.70 -1.54 -5.23
C TYR A 43 -0.79 -1.90 -5.41
N GLU A 44 -1.40 -1.57 -6.55
CA GLU A 44 -2.79 -2.00 -6.82
C GLU A 44 -2.88 -3.51 -7.03
N SER A 45 -1.80 -4.13 -7.51
CA SER A 45 -1.68 -5.60 -7.55
C SER A 45 -1.46 -6.17 -6.14
N ILE A 46 -0.70 -5.51 -5.27
CA ILE A 46 -0.62 -5.90 -3.84
C ILE A 46 -2.03 -5.95 -3.23
N ILE A 47 -2.84 -4.90 -3.44
CA ILE A 47 -4.23 -4.85 -2.95
C ILE A 47 -5.08 -5.95 -3.60
N LYS A 48 -5.07 -6.03 -4.93
CA LYS A 48 -5.93 -6.96 -5.69
C LYS A 48 -5.69 -8.42 -5.28
N TYR A 49 -4.44 -8.80 -5.07
CA TYR A 49 -4.06 -10.17 -4.70
C TYR A 49 -3.95 -10.36 -3.18
N GLN A 50 -4.24 -9.34 -2.37
CA GLN A 50 -4.21 -9.42 -0.90
C GLN A 50 -2.84 -9.87 -0.36
N ASN A 51 -1.73 -9.40 -0.97
CA ASN A 51 -0.39 -9.74 -0.52
C ASN A 51 0.01 -8.91 0.71
N LEU A 52 -0.49 -9.32 1.87
CA LEU A 52 -0.26 -8.64 3.15
C LEU A 52 1.23 -8.59 3.54
N LYS A 53 2.01 -9.62 3.22
CA LYS A 53 3.44 -9.65 3.56
C LYS A 53 4.21 -8.57 2.80
N ALA A 54 3.85 -8.31 1.53
CA ALA A 54 4.41 -7.18 0.77
C ALA A 54 4.09 -5.83 1.43
N VAL A 55 2.90 -5.66 2.02
CA VAL A 55 2.55 -4.44 2.78
C VAL A 55 3.53 -4.23 3.92
N PHE A 56 3.78 -5.24 4.76
CA PHE A 56 4.68 -5.13 5.90
C PHE A 56 6.14 -4.89 5.48
N LEU A 57 6.64 -5.65 4.50
CA LEU A 57 8.00 -5.50 3.97
C LEU A 57 8.27 -4.08 3.45
N LEU A 58 7.30 -3.53 2.72
CA LEU A 58 7.44 -2.20 2.18
C LEU A 58 7.21 -1.13 3.26
N PHE A 59 6.38 -1.38 4.29
CA PHE A 59 6.07 -0.41 5.35
C PHE A 59 7.31 -0.08 6.16
N GLU A 60 8.13 -1.10 6.46
CA GLU A 60 9.44 -0.94 7.10
C GLU A 60 10.40 -0.06 6.28
N LYS A 61 10.29 -0.10 4.95
CA LYS A 61 11.17 0.64 4.03
C LYS A 61 10.69 2.05 3.73
N ALA A 62 9.37 2.28 3.63
CA ALA A 62 8.80 3.54 3.16
C ALA A 62 7.37 3.79 3.67
N LYS A 63 7.21 3.95 4.99
CA LYS A 63 5.90 4.16 5.63
C LYS A 63 4.98 5.18 4.95
N ASP A 64 5.49 6.36 4.58
CA ASP A 64 4.68 7.47 4.07
C ASP A 64 4.12 7.20 2.67
N PHE A 65 4.80 6.35 1.90
CA PHE A 65 4.35 5.89 0.59
C PHE A 65 3.16 4.92 0.72
N ILE A 66 3.13 4.15 1.80
CA ILE A 66 2.25 2.99 1.98
C ILE A 66 1.01 3.32 2.79
N LEU A 67 1.15 4.27 3.71
CA LEU A 67 0.11 4.67 4.63
C LEU A 67 -1.27 4.86 3.98
N PRO A 68 -1.42 5.46 2.77
CA PRO A 68 -2.73 5.58 2.16
C PRO A 68 -3.35 4.23 1.80
N TRP A 69 -2.62 3.38 1.10
CA TRP A 69 -3.18 2.16 0.53
C TRP A 69 -3.10 0.94 1.46
N CYS A 70 -2.35 0.98 2.56
CA CYS A 70 -2.39 -0.09 3.55
C CYS A 70 -3.75 -0.23 4.23
N ALA A 71 -4.56 0.83 4.26
CA ALA A 71 -5.95 0.79 4.71
C ALA A 71 -6.86 -0.14 3.87
N ALA A 72 -6.38 -0.61 2.72
CA ALA A 72 -6.98 -1.70 1.96
C ALA A 72 -6.91 -3.08 2.66
N PHE A 73 -6.18 -3.19 3.79
CA PHE A 73 -5.97 -4.41 4.56
C PHE A 73 -6.40 -4.23 6.02
N LEU A 74 -7.43 -4.94 6.47
CA LEU A 74 -7.93 -4.87 7.85
C LEU A 74 -6.83 -5.15 8.90
N GLN A 75 -5.91 -6.04 8.60
CA GLN A 75 -4.80 -6.45 9.49
C GLN A 75 -3.82 -5.31 9.78
N THR A 76 -3.88 -4.19 9.06
CA THR A 76 -3.02 -3.02 9.29
C THR A 76 -3.61 -2.04 10.30
N ILE A 77 -4.82 -2.29 10.82
CA ILE A 77 -5.51 -1.37 11.73
C ILE A 77 -4.68 -1.01 12.96
N ASP A 78 -3.93 -1.95 13.53
CA ASP A 78 -3.10 -1.69 14.71
C ASP A 78 -1.84 -0.88 14.36
N ILE A 79 -1.33 -1.02 13.13
CA ILE A 79 -0.29 -0.12 12.63
C ILE A 79 -0.86 1.28 12.49
N LEU A 80 -2.03 1.42 11.87
CA LEU A 80 -2.70 2.70 11.62
C LEU A 80 -2.98 3.49 12.91
N LYS A 81 -3.41 2.80 13.99
CA LYS A 81 -3.61 3.42 15.32
C LYS A 81 -2.36 4.12 15.87
N ASN A 82 -1.18 3.70 15.44
CA ASN A 82 0.10 4.24 15.91
C ASN A 82 0.72 5.24 14.91
N GLN A 83 0.03 5.57 13.81
CA GLN A 83 0.53 6.50 12.80
C GLN A 83 -0.22 7.82 12.83
N LYS A 84 0.49 8.91 12.52
CA LYS A 84 -0.14 10.19 12.19
C LYS A 84 -0.76 10.09 10.80
N ILE A 85 -2.08 9.97 10.74
CA ILE A 85 -2.82 9.91 9.48
C ILE A 85 -2.81 11.28 8.81
N THR A 86 -2.57 11.30 7.50
CA THR A 86 -2.62 12.52 6.68
C THR A 86 -3.68 12.37 5.60
N ASN A 87 -4.32 13.48 5.22
CA ASN A 87 -5.29 13.50 4.12
C ASN A 87 -4.61 13.68 2.75
N LYS A 88 -3.41 13.14 2.58
CA LYS A 88 -2.66 13.24 1.32
C LYS A 88 -3.37 12.43 0.24
N LEU A 89 -3.55 13.07 -0.92
CA LEU A 89 -4.10 12.43 -2.11
C LEU A 89 -2.97 11.81 -2.94
N ASP A 90 -3.25 10.64 -3.52
CA ASP A 90 -2.45 10.06 -4.59
C ASP A 90 -2.78 10.69 -5.95
N PHE A 91 -2.12 10.23 -7.02
CA PHE A 91 -2.33 10.75 -8.38
C PHE A 91 -3.71 10.43 -8.97
N LYS A 92 -4.54 9.60 -8.31
CA LYS A 92 -5.93 9.32 -8.67
C LYS A 92 -6.91 10.02 -7.73
N ASP A 93 -6.44 11.04 -7.00
CA ASP A 93 -7.21 11.78 -6.00
C ASP A 93 -7.76 10.87 -4.88
N ARG A 94 -7.03 9.81 -4.52
CA ARG A 94 -7.40 8.90 -3.42
C ARG A 94 -6.56 9.17 -2.19
N ASN A 95 -7.22 9.33 -1.06
CA ASN A 95 -6.62 9.30 0.28
C ASN A 95 -6.82 7.92 0.93
N ILE A 96 -6.35 7.78 2.17
CA ILE A 96 -6.49 6.58 2.99
C ILE A 96 -7.95 6.09 3.15
N LEU A 97 -8.92 7.02 3.23
CA LEU A 97 -10.33 6.68 3.37
C LEU A 97 -10.89 6.06 2.10
N HIS A 98 -10.49 6.55 0.92
CA HIS A 98 -10.86 5.94 -0.35
C HIS A 98 -10.41 4.47 -0.40
N TYR A 99 -9.18 4.17 0.00
CA TYR A 99 -8.69 2.78 0.05
C TYR A 99 -9.45 1.91 1.05
N ALA A 100 -9.73 2.41 2.25
CA ALA A 100 -10.53 1.69 3.25
C ALA A 100 -11.93 1.35 2.72
N CYS A 101 -12.59 2.31 2.07
CA CYS A 101 -13.93 2.14 1.49
C CYS A 101 -13.92 1.18 0.29
N MET A 102 -12.97 1.34 -0.64
CA MET A 102 -12.85 0.48 -1.83
C MET A 102 -12.63 -1.00 -1.47
N SER A 103 -11.90 -1.24 -0.37
CA SER A 103 -11.66 -2.59 0.14
C SER A 103 -12.70 -3.08 1.15
N GLN A 104 -13.77 -2.31 1.38
CA GLN A 104 -14.86 -2.66 2.32
C GLN A 104 -14.39 -2.90 3.76
N ASN A 105 -13.29 -2.25 4.19
CA ASN A 105 -12.74 -2.39 5.53
C ASN A 105 -13.45 -1.48 6.53
N SER A 106 -14.69 -1.86 6.88
CA SER A 106 -15.58 -1.03 7.71
C SER A 106 -14.98 -0.64 9.07
N ASP A 107 -14.13 -1.46 9.66
CA ASP A 107 -13.51 -1.14 10.95
C ASP A 107 -12.39 -0.10 10.83
N ILE A 108 -11.63 -0.12 9.73
CA ILE A 108 -10.68 0.95 9.41
C ILE A 108 -11.44 2.24 9.09
N VAL A 109 -12.53 2.17 8.33
CA VAL A 109 -13.39 3.34 8.06
C VAL A 109 -13.89 3.95 9.38
N LYS A 110 -14.47 3.14 10.28
CA LYS A 110 -14.92 3.60 11.61
C LYS A 110 -13.77 4.20 12.43
N PHE A 111 -12.59 3.59 12.39
CA PHE A 111 -11.40 4.12 13.07
C PHE A 111 -11.02 5.51 12.54
N LEU A 112 -10.91 5.66 11.22
CA LEU A 112 -10.57 6.93 10.56
C LEU A 112 -11.61 8.04 10.83
N PHE A 113 -12.89 7.69 10.96
CA PHE A 113 -13.95 8.65 11.32
C PHE A 113 -13.94 9.02 12.81
N LYS A 114 -13.72 8.05 13.70
CA LYS A 114 -13.69 8.29 15.16
C LYS A 114 -12.52 9.18 15.57
N ASP A 115 -11.38 9.05 14.88
CA ASP A 115 -10.17 9.79 15.22
C ASP A 115 -10.17 11.24 14.71
N GLY A 116 -11.22 11.67 13.98
CA GLY A 116 -11.72 13.06 13.96
C GLY A 116 -10.75 14.23 13.75
N HIS A 117 -9.52 14.03 13.26
CA HIS A 117 -8.48 15.05 13.23
C HIS A 117 -7.90 15.39 11.86
N SER A 118 -8.53 15.00 10.75
CA SER A 118 -8.12 15.52 9.43
C SER A 118 -9.13 15.29 8.30
N LEU A 119 -10.38 15.72 8.46
CA LEU A 119 -11.32 15.91 7.34
C LEU A 119 -11.75 17.38 7.18
N GLY A 120 -11.07 18.31 7.87
CA GLY A 120 -11.19 19.76 7.70
C GLY A 120 -9.98 20.35 6.99
#